data_AF-A0A2A4FSN7-F1
#
_entry.id   AF-A0A2A4FSN7-F1
#
_cell.length_a   1.000
_cell.length_b   1.000
_cell.length_c   1.000
_cell.angle_alpha   90.00
_cell.angle_beta   90.00
_cell.angle_gamma   90.00
#
_symmetry.space_group_name_H-M   'P 1'
#
loop_
_entity.id
_entity.type
_entity.pdbx_description
1 polymer ?
#
loop_
_entity_poly.entity_id
_entity_poly.type
_entity_poly.pdbx_seq_one_letter_code
_entity_poly.pdbx_strand_id
1 'polypeptide(L)'
;MDHALIIGCDRTSIDTLQDKLWNAGYRSIIVARDTGEAALVASCCPPSLIVLIPDSTLTQTTDVLRDLSERAGAPIIVATADPAAALRCLGPAVTLEGPYATDEIAQAEVAARRPAPALAHAA
;
A
#
# COMPACT_ATOMS: atom_id res chain seq x y z
N MET A 1 -9.12 -6.47 14.51
CA MET A 1 -8.01 -7.27 13.93
C MET A 1 -7.69 -6.62 12.60
N ASP A 2 -6.42 -6.37 12.30
CA ASP A 2 -6.03 -5.71 11.06
C ASP A 2 -6.01 -6.70 9.89
N HIS A 3 -6.87 -6.41 8.92
CA HIS A 3 -7.03 -7.19 7.69
C HIS A 3 -6.33 -6.46 6.54
N ALA A 4 -5.42 -7.14 5.85
CA ALA A 4 -4.88 -6.64 4.59
C ALA A 4 -5.51 -7.36 3.41
N LEU A 5 -5.74 -6.64 2.31
CA LEU A 5 -6.24 -7.18 1.06
C LEU A 5 -5.18 -6.98 -0.02
N ILE A 6 -4.74 -8.06 -0.66
CA ILE A 6 -3.83 -8.02 -1.81
C ILE A 6 -4.65 -8.23 -3.08
N ILE A 7 -4.46 -7.40 -4.09
CA ILE A 7 -5.09 -7.52 -5.40
C ILE A 7 -4.01 -7.87 -6.42
N GLY A 8 -4.10 -9.04 -7.05
CA GLY A 8 -3.17 -9.46 -8.10
C GLY A 8 -3.07 -10.98 -8.24
N CYS A 9 -2.36 -11.42 -9.28
CA CYS A 9 -2.22 -12.83 -9.64
C CYS A 9 -0.76 -13.34 -9.57
N ASP A 10 0.23 -12.46 -9.46
CA ASP A 10 1.64 -12.86 -9.38
C ASP A 10 1.96 -13.51 -8.03
N ARG A 11 2.14 -14.83 -8.04
CA ARG A 11 2.38 -15.61 -6.81
C ARG A 11 3.62 -15.17 -6.05
N THR A 12 4.70 -14.84 -6.76
CA THR A 12 5.96 -14.43 -6.14
C THR A 12 5.80 -13.13 -5.33
N SER A 13 5.10 -12.15 -5.91
CA SER A 13 4.79 -10.89 -5.24
C SER A 13 3.78 -11.08 -4.11
N ILE A 14 2.78 -11.96 -4.28
CA ILE A 14 1.82 -12.29 -3.23
C ILE A 14 2.54 -12.89 -2.01
N ASP A 15 3.37 -13.92 -2.20
CA ASP A 15 4.10 -14.57 -1.10
C ASP A 15 5.00 -13.55 -0.38
N THR A 16 5.72 -12.73 -1.16
CA THR A 16 6.58 -11.67 -0.62
C THR A 16 5.79 -10.63 0.19
N LEU A 17 4.62 -10.21 -0.30
CA LEU A 17 3.77 -9.24 0.38
C LEU A 17 3.13 -9.83 1.63
N GLN A 18 2.72 -11.09 1.59
CA GLN A 18 2.17 -11.78 2.75
C GLN A 18 3.19 -11.82 3.88
N ASP A 19 4.42 -12.26 3.63
CA ASP A 19 5.48 -12.27 4.63
C ASP A 19 5.71 -10.88 5.24
N LYS A 20 5.75 -9.84 4.40
CA LYS A 20 5.99 -8.47 4.87
C LYS A 20 4.83 -7.92 5.70
N LEU A 21 3.60 -8.16 5.28
CA LEU A 21 2.41 -7.73 6.00
C LEU A 21 2.25 -8.49 7.33
N TRP A 22 2.59 -9.78 7.37
CA TRP A 22 2.68 -10.53 8.63
C TRP A 22 3.69 -9.91 9.59
N ASN A 23 4.88 -9.58 9.10
CA ASN A 23 5.92 -8.90 9.87
C ASN A 23 5.52 -7.48 10.29
N ALA A 24 4.68 -6.80 9.51
CA ALA A 24 4.10 -5.50 9.85
C ALA A 24 2.93 -5.60 10.86
N GLY A 25 2.50 -6.82 11.22
CA GLY A 25 1.50 -7.05 12.27
C GLY A 25 0.09 -7.35 11.77
N TYR A 26 -0.14 -7.39 10.46
CA TYR A 26 -1.42 -7.84 9.90
C TYR A 26 -1.63 -9.32 10.23
N ARG A 27 -2.81 -9.66 10.76
CA ARG A 27 -3.13 -11.03 11.22
C ARG A 27 -4.06 -11.78 10.29
N SER A 28 -4.65 -11.08 9.33
CA SER A 28 -5.50 -11.66 8.31
C SER A 28 -5.13 -11.01 6.98
N ILE A 29 -4.74 -11.82 6.01
CA ILE A 29 -4.43 -11.34 4.67
C ILE A 29 -5.26 -12.12 3.68
N ILE A 30 -6.01 -11.39 2.86
CA ILE A 30 -6.88 -11.95 1.84
C ILE A 30 -6.32 -11.56 0.49
N VAL A 31 -6.41 -12.46 -0.48
CA VAL A 31 -5.94 -12.23 -1.85
C VAL A 31 -7.14 -12.26 -2.78
N ALA A 32 -7.29 -11.22 -3.58
CA ALA A 32 -8.24 -11.10 -4.67
C ALA A 32 -7.49 -11.04 -6.00
N ARG A 33 -8.06 -11.65 -7.05
CA ARG A 33 -7.46 -11.68 -8.39
C ARG A 33 -7.65 -10.38 -9.15
N ASP A 34 -8.75 -9.71 -8.88
CA ASP A 34 -9.15 -8.46 -9.54
C ASP A 34 -9.92 -7.54 -8.58
N THR A 35 -10.22 -6.32 -9.04
CA THR A 35 -10.93 -5.32 -8.23
C THR A 35 -12.40 -5.66 -7.96
N GLY A 36 -13.02 -6.50 -8.79
CA GLY A 36 -14.38 -6.98 -8.55
C GLY A 36 -14.43 -7.94 -7.37
N GLU A 37 -13.53 -8.93 -7.35
CA GLU A 37 -13.34 -9.82 -6.21
C GLU A 37 -12.91 -9.03 -4.96
N ALA A 38 -12.01 -8.06 -5.12
CA ALA A 38 -11.57 -7.21 -4.02
C ALA A 38 -12.73 -6.42 -3.40
N ALA A 39 -13.63 -5.87 -4.22
CA ALA A 39 -14.81 -5.15 -3.72
C ALA A 39 -15.77 -6.06 -2.94
N LEU A 40 -15.96 -7.30 -3.42
CA LEU A 40 -16.77 -8.30 -2.69
C LEU A 40 -16.13 -8.64 -1.35
N VAL A 41 -14.84 -8.94 -1.34
CA VAL A 41 -14.08 -9.23 -0.12
C VAL A 41 -14.14 -8.06 0.85
N ALA A 42 -13.90 -6.83 0.39
CA ALA A 42 -13.93 -5.64 1.24
C ALA A 42 -15.30 -5.39 1.87
N SER A 43 -16.39 -5.78 1.19
CA SER A 43 -17.74 -5.67 1.74
C SER A 43 -18.04 -6.69 2.85
N CYS A 44 -17.39 -7.86 2.82
CA CYS A 44 -17.55 -8.90 3.84
C CYS A 44 -16.54 -8.77 4.99
N CYS A 45 -15.31 -8.40 4.66
CA CYS A 45 -14.16 -8.33 5.54
C CYS A 45 -13.44 -7.01 5.28
N PRO A 46 -13.83 -5.91 5.94
CA PRO A 46 -13.28 -4.59 5.67
C PRO A 46 -11.77 -4.56 5.95
N PRO A 47 -10.92 -4.31 4.95
CA PRO A 47 -9.48 -4.22 5.14
C PRO A 47 -9.09 -2.89 5.79
N SER A 48 -8.00 -2.88 6.55
CA SER A 48 -7.32 -1.64 6.96
C SER A 48 -6.23 -1.20 5.98
N LEU A 49 -5.88 -2.06 5.02
CA LEU A 49 -4.95 -1.77 3.94
C LEU A 49 -5.27 -2.61 2.70
N ILE A 50 -5.22 -1.99 1.53
CA ILE A 50 -5.31 -2.67 0.23
C ILE A 50 -3.98 -2.50 -0.49
N VAL A 51 -3.43 -3.58 -1.05
CA VAL A 51 -2.18 -3.59 -1.82
C VAL A 51 -2.45 -4.12 -3.21
N LEU A 52 -2.23 -3.30 -4.23
CA LEU A 52 -2.34 -3.68 -5.64
C LEU A 52 -0.98 -4.12 -6.18
N ILE A 53 -0.89 -5.33 -6.72
CA ILE A 53 0.24 -5.79 -7.53
C ILE A 53 -0.09 -5.42 -8.99
N PRO A 54 0.64 -4.48 -9.60
CA PRO A 54 0.43 -4.13 -10.99
C PRO A 54 0.87 -5.30 -11.87
N ASP A 55 -0.11 -5.94 -12.51
CA ASP A 55 0.13 -6.92 -13.57
C ASP A 55 -0.08 -6.24 -14.93
N SER A 56 0.73 -6.62 -15.91
CA SER A 56 0.51 -6.30 -17.32
C SER A 56 -0.90 -6.58 -17.84
N THR A 57 -1.63 -7.52 -17.23
CA THR A 57 -3.03 -7.83 -17.57
C THR A 57 -4.06 -7.04 -16.77
N LEU A 58 -3.66 -6.40 -15.67
CA LEU A 58 -4.52 -5.57 -14.82
C LEU A 58 -4.46 -4.11 -15.31
N THR A 59 -5.19 -3.80 -16.37
CA THR A 59 -5.48 -2.42 -16.79
C THR A 59 -6.55 -1.80 -15.87
N GLN A 60 -6.21 -1.63 -14.60
CA GLN A 60 -7.05 -0.90 -13.66
C GLN A 60 -6.83 0.60 -13.85
N THR A 61 -7.90 1.35 -14.11
CA THR A 61 -7.82 2.81 -14.14
C THR A 61 -7.75 3.35 -12.72
N THR A 62 -7.07 4.48 -12.54
CA THR A 62 -6.96 5.17 -11.25
C THR A 62 -8.34 5.45 -10.62
N ASP A 63 -9.37 5.66 -11.44
CA ASP A 63 -10.74 5.86 -10.98
C ASP A 63 -11.33 4.64 -10.27
N VAL A 64 -11.08 3.43 -10.79
CA VAL A 64 -11.58 2.19 -10.18
C VAL A 64 -10.90 1.94 -8.84
N LEU A 65 -9.60 2.23 -8.74
CA LEU A 65 -8.87 2.12 -7.48
C LEU A 65 -9.38 3.15 -6.47
N ARG A 66 -9.62 4.40 -6.90
CA ARG A 66 -10.20 5.42 -6.03
C ARG A 66 -11.57 5.00 -5.49
N ASP A 67 -12.49 4.56 -6.35
CA ASP A 67 -13.81 4.08 -5.93
C ASP A 67 -13.69 2.92 -4.91
N LEU A 68 -12.79 1.97 -5.16
CA LEU A 68 -12.55 0.87 -4.24
C LEU A 68 -12.01 1.36 -2.88
N SER A 69 -11.07 2.29 -2.87
CA SER A 69 -10.49 2.86 -1.65
C SER A 69 -11.55 3.58 -0.82
N GLU A 70 -12.37 4.41 -1.46
CA GLU A 70 -13.45 5.17 -0.82
C GLU A 70 -14.53 4.24 -0.28
N ARG A 71 -14.95 3.23 -1.05
CA ARG A 71 -15.97 2.26 -0.63
C ARG A 71 -15.50 1.33 0.47
N ALA A 72 -14.24 0.91 0.45
CA ALA A 72 -13.65 0.08 1.49
C ALA A 72 -13.27 0.88 2.74
N GLY A 73 -13.17 2.22 2.64
CA GLY A 73 -12.65 3.07 3.71
C GLY A 73 -11.18 2.78 4.04
N ALA A 74 -10.43 2.27 3.07
CA ALA A 74 -9.09 1.74 3.26
C ALA A 74 -8.11 2.32 2.23
N PRO A 75 -6.88 2.68 2.64
CA PRO A 75 -5.86 3.15 1.72
C PRO A 75 -5.45 2.04 0.75
N ILE A 76 -5.23 2.41 -0.51
CA ILE A 76 -4.65 1.53 -1.53
C ILE A 76 -3.19 1.92 -1.75
N ILE A 77 -2.30 0.93 -1.72
CA ILE A 77 -0.90 1.07 -2.12
C ILE A 77 -0.65 0.25 -3.37
N VAL A 78 -0.02 0.85 -4.37
CA VAL A 78 0.44 0.12 -5.55
C VAL A 78 1.85 -0.39 -5.28
N ALA A 79 1.97 -1.71 -5.08
CA ALA A 79 3.25 -2.40 -4.95
C ALA A 79 3.89 -2.53 -6.34
N THR A 80 4.44 -1.43 -6.85
CA THR A 80 5.28 -1.42 -8.06
C THR A 80 6.53 -2.29 -7.85
N ALA A 81 7.42 -2.34 -8.84
CA ALA A 81 8.54 -3.30 -8.95
C ALA A 81 9.40 -3.56 -7.68
N ASP A 82 9.33 -2.70 -6.65
CA ASP A 82 9.79 -3.03 -5.29
C ASP A 82 8.65 -2.96 -4.26
N PRO A 83 8.03 -4.11 -3.91
CA PRO A 83 7.05 -4.21 -2.83
C PRO A 83 7.59 -3.78 -1.46
N ALA A 84 8.92 -3.84 -1.24
CA ALA A 84 9.55 -3.32 -0.02
C ALA A 84 9.46 -1.79 0.05
N ALA A 85 9.70 -1.11 -1.07
CA ALA A 85 9.59 0.34 -1.16
C ALA A 85 8.18 0.82 -0.87
N ALA A 86 7.19 0.16 -1.47
CA ALA A 86 5.78 0.49 -1.28
C ALA A 86 5.35 0.43 0.20
N LEU A 87 5.85 -0.58 0.94
CA LEU A 87 5.55 -0.72 2.37
C LEU A 87 6.38 0.21 3.27
N ARG A 88 7.56 0.69 2.82
CA ARG A 88 8.35 1.68 3.58
C ARG A 88 7.62 3.02 3.74
N CYS A 89 6.74 3.37 2.79
CA CYS A 89 5.92 4.58 2.86
C CYS A 89 4.86 4.55 3.97
N LEU A 90 4.54 3.39 4.52
CA LEU A 90 3.51 3.26 5.57
C LEU A 90 3.97 3.80 6.93
N GLY A 91 5.28 3.90 7.18
CA GLY A 91 5.82 4.26 8.50
C GLY A 91 5.28 3.39 9.65
N PRO A 92 5.73 3.59 10.89
CA PRO A 92 5.19 2.85 12.03
C PRO A 92 3.82 3.37 12.53
N ALA A 93 3.25 4.44 11.96
CA ALA A 93 2.02 5.07 12.47
C ALA A 93 1.33 6.04 11.50
N VAL A 94 1.26 5.75 10.19
CA VAL A 94 0.65 6.70 9.23
C VAL A 94 -0.72 6.20 8.76
N THR A 95 -1.77 6.87 9.22
CA THR A 95 -3.06 6.96 8.53
C THR A 95 -2.81 7.66 7.19
N LEU A 96 -2.73 6.88 6.11
CA LEU A 96 -2.62 7.41 4.75
C LEU A 96 -4.02 7.84 4.29
N GLU A 97 -4.29 9.14 4.30
CA GLU A 97 -5.49 9.70 3.67
C GLU A 97 -5.27 9.86 2.16
N GLY A 98 -5.93 9.02 1.36
CA GLY A 98 -6.13 9.24 -0.08
C GLY A 98 -5.00 8.77 -1.02
N PRO A 99 -5.30 8.63 -2.33
CA PRO A 99 -4.47 7.87 -3.26
C PRO A 99 -3.23 8.66 -3.71
N TYR A 100 -2.04 8.21 -3.33
CA TYR A 100 -0.79 8.79 -3.79
C TYR A 100 -0.52 8.40 -5.25
N ALA A 101 -0.48 9.41 -6.11
CA ALA A 101 0.07 9.28 -7.44
C ALA A 101 1.59 9.08 -7.35
N THR A 102 2.12 8.23 -8.21
CA THR A 102 3.49 7.70 -8.26
C THR A 102 4.60 8.77 -8.18
N ASP A 103 4.30 10.04 -8.44
CA ASP A 103 5.25 11.16 -8.40
C ASP A 103 5.48 11.78 -7.00
N GLU A 104 4.59 11.55 -6.01
CA GLU A 104 4.76 12.12 -4.66
C GLU A 104 5.69 11.31 -3.76
N ILE A 105 5.84 10.01 -4.02
CA ILE A 105 6.72 9.12 -3.25
C ILE A 105 8.20 9.50 -3.43
N ALA A 106 8.58 9.97 -4.62
CA ALA A 106 9.95 10.42 -4.89
C ALA A 106 10.29 11.72 -4.11
N GLN A 107 9.33 12.63 -3.92
CA GLN A 107 9.55 13.87 -3.18
C GLN A 107 9.63 13.63 -1.66
N ALA A 108 8.87 12.68 -1.12
CA ALA A 108 8.95 12.29 0.27
C ALA A 108 10.33 11.70 0.65
N GLU A 109 10.96 10.91 -0.23
CA GLU A 109 12.33 10.40 -0.01
C GLU A 109 13.38 11.52 -0.06
N VAL A 110 13.23 12.52 -0.93
CA VAL A 110 14.18 13.66 -1.02
C VAL A 110 14.04 14.59 0.20
N ALA A 111 12.84 14.78 0.73
CA ALA A 111 12.61 15.57 1.95
C ALA A 111 13.17 14.87 3.21
N ALA A 112 13.00 13.54 3.32
CA ALA A 112 13.53 12.74 4.44
C ALA A 112 15.07 12.58 4.43
N ARG A 113 15.71 12.78 3.27
CA ARG A 113 17.17 12.78 3.12
C ARG A 113 17.85 14.12 3.42
N ARG A 114 17.12 15.19 3.78
CA ARG A 114 17.76 16.40 4.30
C ARG A 114 18.23 16.16 5.73
N PRO A 115 19.54 16.09 6.01
CA PRO A 115 20.01 16.19 7.39
C PRO A 115 19.56 17.54 7.95
N ALA A 116 19.06 17.52 9.18
CA ALA A 116 18.80 18.72 9.95
C ALA A 116 20.02 19.66 9.88
N PRO A 117 19.84 20.97 9.67
CA PRO A 117 20.95 21.90 9.77
C PRO A 117 21.59 21.70 11.14
N ALA A 118 22.88 21.35 11.14
CA ALA A 118 23.67 21.22 12.34
C ALA A 118 23.56 22.54 13.11
N LEU A 119 22.82 22.49 14.22
CA LEU A 119 22.78 23.57 15.20
C LEU A 119 24.15 23.57 15.86
N ALA A 120 25.11 24.24 15.20
CA ALA A 120 26.40 24.55 15.77
C ALA A 120 26.17 25.51 16.94
N HIS A 121 26.08 24.94 18.13
CA HIS A 121 26.15 25.65 19.39
C HIS A 121 27.55 25.48 19.98
N ALA A 122 28.03 26.57 20.57
CA ALA A 122 29.27 26.77 21.33
C ALA A 122 30.55 26.91 20.47
N ALA A 123 31.38 27.94 20.63
CA ALA A 123 31.50 28.96 21.68
C ALA A 123 32.17 30.22 21.12
#